data_AF-A0A0Q6RFN0-F1
#
_entry.id   AF-A0A0Q6RFN0-F1
#
_cell.length_a   1.000
_cell.length_b   1.000
_cell.length_c   1.000
_cell.angle_alpha   90.00
_cell.angle_beta   90.00
_cell.angle_gamma   90.00
#
_symmetry.space_group_name_H-M   'P 1'
#
loop_
_entity.id
_entity.type
_entity.pdbx_description
1 polymer ?
#
loop_
_entity_poly.entity_id
_entity_poly.type
_entity_poly.pdbx_seq_one_letter_code
_entity_poly.pdbx_strand_id
1 'polypeptide(L)'
;MASIALKNPSIFFDQIRPVLFSKGMAQSQVNGINAILSENDKAPLDPRWLAYILATAYWETAQTMQPVRETKASTDDEAIRILDRAYANRELPWVKAPYWRKDADGKSWLGRGFPQLTHKANYQKLSKATGVDLVADPDRAMDLPVAIDIMFLGMIQGLFTGAKLGDFFNGTKNDWVNGRRIINGVESAEKVAGIAKTFYAALKNAA
;
A
#
# COMPACT_ATOMS: atom_id res chain seq x y z
N MET A 1 -19.33 -2.85 -13.87
CA MET A 1 -19.45 -3.45 -12.52
C MET A 1 -19.94 -2.39 -11.57
N ALA A 2 -20.81 -2.74 -10.62
CA ALA A 2 -21.40 -1.77 -9.70
C ALA A 2 -20.35 -1.31 -8.69
N SER A 3 -20.15 0.01 -8.61
CA SER A 3 -19.36 0.63 -7.58
C SER A 3 -20.08 0.62 -6.23
N ILE A 4 -19.32 0.68 -5.13
CA ILE A 4 -19.87 0.72 -3.78
C ILE A 4 -19.54 2.05 -3.13
N ALA A 5 -20.58 2.75 -2.67
CA ALA A 5 -20.45 3.89 -1.76
C ALA A 5 -20.88 3.40 -0.38
N LEU A 6 -20.14 3.74 0.67
CA LEU A 6 -20.49 3.34 2.02
C LEU A 6 -21.70 4.13 2.51
N LYS A 7 -22.87 3.49 2.58
CA LYS A 7 -24.09 4.09 3.16
C LYS A 7 -24.09 4.05 4.68
N ASN A 8 -23.45 3.03 5.25
CA ASN A 8 -23.40 2.80 6.70
C ASN A 8 -21.96 2.59 7.18
N PRO A 9 -21.16 3.66 7.36
CA PRO A 9 -19.76 3.54 7.79
C PRO A 9 -19.59 2.79 9.12
N SER A 10 -20.55 2.90 10.05
CA SER A 10 -20.53 2.16 11.32
C SER A 10 -20.51 0.65 11.10
N ILE A 11 -21.38 0.11 10.22
CA ILE A 11 -21.42 -1.31 9.88
C ILE A 11 -20.07 -1.79 9.34
N PHE A 12 -19.44 -0.98 8.48
CA PHE A 12 -18.12 -1.30 7.94
C PHE A 12 -17.07 -1.42 9.05
N PHE A 13 -16.98 -0.41 9.92
CA PHE A 13 -15.99 -0.41 11.02
C PHE A 13 -16.26 -1.48 12.07
N ASP A 14 -17.52 -1.75 12.40
CA ASP A 14 -17.93 -2.77 13.37
C ASP A 14 -17.56 -4.18 12.90
N GLN A 15 -17.55 -4.44 11.59
CA GLN A 15 -17.13 -5.73 11.04
C GLN A 15 -15.61 -5.92 11.01
N ILE A 16 -14.85 -4.89 10.61
CA ILE A 16 -13.39 -5.04 10.48
C ILE A 16 -12.66 -4.94 11.84
N ARG A 17 -13.18 -4.18 12.80
CA ARG A 17 -12.52 -3.92 14.08
C ARG A 17 -12.19 -5.19 14.87
N PRO A 18 -13.15 -6.09 15.18
CA PRO A 18 -12.85 -7.27 15.99
C PRO A 18 -11.94 -8.29 15.27
N VAL A 19 -11.97 -8.31 13.93
CA VAL A 19 -11.24 -9.29 13.12
C VAL A 19 -9.81 -8.83 12.81
N LEU A 20 -9.65 -7.57 12.39
CA LEU A 20 -8.37 -7.04 11.91
C LEU A 20 -7.65 -6.18 12.95
N PHE A 21 -8.36 -5.66 13.95
CA PHE A 21 -7.83 -4.72 14.95
C PHE A 21 -8.19 -5.18 16.36
N SER A 22 -7.82 -6.42 16.70
CA SER A 22 -8.21 -7.10 17.94
C SER A 22 -7.79 -6.38 19.24
N LYS A 23 -6.78 -5.51 19.17
CA LYS A 23 -6.33 -4.68 20.30
C LYS A 23 -7.05 -3.32 20.37
N GLY A 24 -8.11 -3.14 19.61
CA GLY A 24 -8.75 -1.85 19.38
C GLY A 24 -8.18 -1.14 18.16
N MET A 25 -8.89 -0.10 17.73
CA MET A 25 -8.57 0.69 16.54
C MET A 25 -8.28 2.14 16.95
N ALA A 26 -7.07 2.60 16.68
CA ALA A 26 -6.66 3.97 16.92
C ALA A 26 -7.31 4.92 15.91
N GLN A 27 -7.47 6.19 16.30
CA GLN A 27 -8.06 7.21 15.41
C GLN A 27 -7.23 7.40 14.12
N SER A 28 -5.90 7.27 14.19
CA SER A 28 -5.05 7.29 13.00
C SER A 28 -5.37 6.17 12.02
N GLN A 29 -5.70 4.96 12.51
CA GLN A 29 -6.11 3.86 11.65
C GLN A 29 -7.44 4.16 10.95
N VAL A 30 -8.40 4.71 11.70
CA VAL A 30 -9.70 5.17 11.15
C VAL A 30 -9.48 6.22 10.07
N ASN A 31 -8.63 7.22 10.34
CA ASN A 31 -8.35 8.31 9.40
C ASN A 31 -7.71 7.80 8.10
N GLY A 32 -6.76 6.86 8.20
CA GLY A 32 -6.12 6.26 7.04
C GLY A 32 -7.08 5.43 6.19
N ILE A 33 -7.93 4.62 6.83
CA ILE A 33 -8.98 3.87 6.14
C ILE A 33 -9.94 4.82 5.44
N ASN A 34 -10.42 5.86 6.14
CA ASN A 34 -11.33 6.84 5.56
C ASN A 34 -10.70 7.57 4.37
N ALA A 35 -9.41 7.93 4.44
CA ALA A 35 -8.74 8.58 3.33
C ALA A 35 -8.69 7.68 2.07
N ILE A 36 -8.45 6.38 2.23
CA ILE A 36 -8.51 5.39 1.13
C ILE A 36 -9.94 5.27 0.57
N LEU A 37 -10.95 5.24 1.44
CA LEU A 37 -12.35 5.16 1.03
C LEU A 37 -12.79 6.41 0.26
N SER A 38 -12.41 7.61 0.73
CA SER A 38 -12.71 8.87 0.07
C SER A 38 -12.10 9.00 -1.32
N GLU A 39 -10.96 8.34 -1.59
CA GLU A 39 -10.39 8.31 -2.94
C GLU A 39 -11.30 7.55 -3.91
N ASN A 40 -11.88 6.44 -3.46
CA ASN A 40 -12.84 5.69 -4.26
C ASN A 40 -14.11 6.49 -4.56
N ASP A 41 -14.54 7.42 -3.69
CA ASP A 41 -15.72 8.24 -3.95
C ASP A 41 -15.53 9.20 -5.14
N LYS A 42 -14.29 9.56 -5.49
CA LYS A 42 -13.97 10.39 -6.67
C LYS A 42 -14.12 9.62 -7.99
N ALA A 43 -13.73 8.35 -7.97
CA ALA A 43 -13.73 7.47 -9.14
C ALA A 43 -14.05 6.04 -8.69
N PRO A 44 -15.34 5.68 -8.58
CA PRO A 44 -15.73 4.46 -7.91
C PRO A 44 -15.23 3.18 -8.61
N LEU A 45 -14.53 2.34 -7.85
CA LEU A 45 -13.90 1.11 -8.33
C LEU A 45 -14.80 -0.11 -8.13
N ASP A 46 -14.39 -1.24 -8.72
CA ASP A 46 -14.87 -2.56 -8.30
C ASP A 46 -14.59 -2.73 -6.79
N PRO A 47 -15.59 -3.12 -5.97
CA PRO A 47 -15.40 -3.26 -4.52
C PRO A 47 -14.32 -4.26 -4.14
N ARG A 48 -14.01 -5.23 -5.01
CA ARG A 48 -12.89 -6.17 -4.84
C ARG A 48 -11.55 -5.47 -4.95
N TRP A 49 -11.44 -4.47 -5.84
CA TRP A 49 -10.23 -3.68 -6.01
C TRP A 49 -9.99 -2.83 -4.76
N LEU A 50 -11.02 -2.11 -4.30
CA LEU A 50 -10.94 -1.30 -3.08
C LEU A 50 -10.58 -2.15 -1.85
N ALA A 51 -11.19 -3.33 -1.72
CA ALA A 51 -10.85 -4.27 -0.64
C ALA A 51 -9.38 -4.72 -0.68
N TYR A 52 -8.84 -4.96 -1.87
CA TYR A 52 -7.44 -5.35 -2.03
C TYR A 52 -6.46 -4.21 -1.76
N ILE A 53 -6.83 -2.98 -2.11
CA ILE A 53 -6.08 -1.76 -1.77
C ILE A 53 -6.02 -1.59 -0.24
N LEU A 54 -7.16 -1.71 0.46
CA LEU A 54 -7.23 -1.65 1.92
C LEU A 54 -6.38 -2.76 2.58
N ALA A 55 -6.45 -3.99 2.05
CA ALA A 55 -5.64 -5.10 2.54
C ALA A 55 -4.14 -4.87 2.34
N THR A 56 -3.75 -4.28 1.21
CA THR A 56 -2.36 -3.91 0.93
C THR A 56 -1.88 -2.87 1.94
N ALA A 57 -2.63 -1.78 2.13
CA ALA A 57 -2.31 -0.77 3.12
C ALA A 57 -2.19 -1.37 4.52
N TYR A 58 -3.11 -2.25 4.93
CA TYR A 58 -3.05 -2.93 6.21
C TYR A 58 -1.79 -3.80 6.36
N TRP A 59 -1.49 -4.62 5.35
CA TRP A 59 -0.38 -5.56 5.40
C TRP A 59 0.98 -4.85 5.40
N GLU A 60 1.20 -3.96 4.44
CA GLU A 60 2.50 -3.31 4.20
C GLU A 60 2.86 -2.29 5.29
N THR A 61 1.86 -1.65 5.90
CA THR A 61 2.09 -0.66 6.95
C THR A 61 2.09 -1.26 8.35
N ALA A 62 2.08 -2.60 8.45
CA ALA A 62 1.95 -3.35 9.68
C ALA A 62 0.77 -2.85 10.54
N GLN A 63 -0.41 -2.79 9.92
CA GLN A 63 -1.71 -2.45 10.50
C GLN A 63 -1.85 -0.98 10.93
N THR A 64 -0.84 -0.12 10.72
CA THR A 64 -0.96 1.29 11.11
C THR A 64 -1.96 2.04 10.25
N MET A 65 -2.22 1.56 9.03
CA MET A 65 -3.03 2.24 8.01
C MET A 65 -2.54 3.66 7.76
N GLN A 66 -1.24 3.89 7.93
CA GLN A 66 -0.58 5.16 7.66
C GLN A 66 0.60 4.94 6.72
N PRO A 67 0.98 5.93 5.89
CA PRO A 67 2.24 5.90 5.17
C PRO A 67 3.40 5.62 6.14
N VAL A 68 4.25 4.64 5.85
CA VAL A 68 5.42 4.33 6.67
C VAL A 68 6.69 4.38 5.84
N ARG A 69 7.78 4.79 6.47
CA ARG A 69 9.12 4.64 5.93
C ARG A 69 9.58 3.21 6.17
N GLU A 70 10.44 2.70 5.29
CA GLU A 70 11.10 1.40 5.46
C GLU A 70 11.71 1.30 6.86
N THR A 71 11.67 0.10 7.44
CA THR A 71 12.04 -0.17 8.84
C THR A 71 11.21 0.60 9.89
N LYS A 72 10.15 1.30 9.49
CA LYS A 72 9.32 2.19 10.33
C LYS A 72 10.10 3.33 10.99
N ALA A 73 11.21 3.73 10.39
CA ALA A 73 12.04 4.79 10.90
C ALA A 73 11.38 6.17 10.77
N SER A 74 11.67 7.05 11.72
CA SER A 74 11.18 8.43 11.73
C SER A 74 11.86 9.30 10.67
N THR A 75 13.10 8.95 10.29
CA THR A 75 13.93 9.68 9.33
C THR A 75 14.63 8.74 8.36
N ASP A 76 15.06 9.28 7.21
CA ASP A 76 15.87 8.54 6.24
C ASP A 76 17.19 8.05 6.84
N ASP A 77 17.89 8.88 7.60
CA ASP A 77 19.18 8.50 8.20
C ASP A 77 19.04 7.34 9.19
N GLU A 78 17.92 7.29 9.92
CA GLU A 78 17.60 6.16 10.77
C GLU A 78 17.29 4.89 9.97
N ALA A 79 16.47 4.98 8.91
CA ALA A 79 16.18 3.85 8.04
C ALA A 79 17.46 3.29 7.39
N ILE A 80 18.30 4.18 6.84
CA ILE A 80 19.57 3.85 6.20
C ILE A 80 20.48 3.13 7.19
N ARG A 81 20.61 3.62 8.42
CA ARG A 81 21.45 2.99 9.45
C ARG A 81 21.01 1.57 9.78
N ILE A 82 19.69 1.33 9.86
CA ILE A 82 19.12 0.01 10.14
C ILE A 82 19.38 -0.93 8.94
N LEU A 83 19.12 -0.46 7.72
CA LEU A 83 19.33 -1.24 6.50
C LEU A 83 20.81 -1.55 6.25
N ASP A 84 21.71 -0.60 6.50
CA ASP A 84 23.16 -0.82 6.37
C ASP A 84 23.66 -1.86 7.38
N ARG A 85 23.14 -1.86 8.60
CA ARG A 85 23.46 -2.90 9.60
C ARG A 85 23.00 -4.27 9.12
N ALA A 86 21.74 -4.39 8.68
CA ALA A 86 21.20 -5.65 8.16
C ALA A 86 21.99 -6.15 6.94
N TYR A 87 22.36 -5.23 6.03
CA TYR A 87 23.16 -5.56 4.85
C TYR A 87 24.57 -6.03 5.23
N ALA A 88 25.26 -5.36 6.16
CA ALA A 88 26.57 -5.77 6.66
C ALA A 88 26.52 -7.15 7.34
N ASN A 89 25.42 -7.45 8.03
CA ASN A 89 25.15 -8.75 8.66
C ASN A 89 24.69 -9.84 7.68
N ARG A 90 24.55 -9.54 6.37
CA ARG A 90 24.05 -10.46 5.33
C ARG A 90 22.61 -10.94 5.56
N GLU A 91 21.79 -10.14 6.23
CA GLU A 91 20.37 -10.42 6.50
C GLU A 91 19.48 -10.07 5.29
N LEU A 92 20.05 -9.45 4.24
CA LEU A 92 19.36 -9.03 3.01
C LEU A 92 19.94 -9.73 1.75
N PRO A 93 19.95 -11.09 1.67
CA PRO A 93 20.62 -11.83 0.61
C PRO A 93 20.06 -11.59 -0.80
N TRP A 94 18.84 -11.07 -0.92
CA TRP A 94 18.22 -10.72 -2.20
C TRP A 94 18.66 -9.35 -2.75
N VAL A 95 19.33 -8.51 -1.94
CA VAL A 95 19.75 -7.18 -2.35
C VAL A 95 21.11 -7.24 -3.02
N LYS A 96 21.13 -6.96 -4.33
CA LYS A 96 22.39 -6.87 -5.10
C LYS A 96 23.12 -5.55 -4.88
N ALA A 97 22.37 -4.44 -4.76
CA ALA A 97 22.90 -3.10 -4.55
C ALA A 97 22.00 -2.32 -3.58
N PRO A 98 22.57 -1.56 -2.62
CA PRO A 98 21.82 -0.90 -1.56
C PRO A 98 21.09 0.35 -2.08
N TYR A 99 19.87 0.17 -2.58
CA TYR A 99 19.03 1.23 -3.14
C TYR A 99 18.65 2.34 -2.14
N TRP A 100 18.76 2.07 -0.84
CA TRP A 100 18.45 3.01 0.23
C TRP A 100 19.58 4.01 0.53
N ARG A 101 20.81 3.75 0.08
CA ARG A 101 21.90 4.72 0.32
C ARG A 101 21.65 5.99 -0.49
N LYS A 102 22.04 7.12 0.08
CA LYS A 102 21.95 8.42 -0.60
C LYS A 102 22.81 8.39 -1.87
N ASP A 103 22.24 8.83 -2.99
CA ASP A 103 22.98 9.03 -4.23
C ASP A 103 23.78 10.34 -4.20
N ALA A 104 24.41 10.69 -5.33
CA ALA A 104 25.24 11.89 -5.45
C ALA A 104 24.46 13.20 -5.16
N ASP A 105 23.14 13.18 -5.33
CA ASP A 105 22.24 14.30 -5.06
C ASP A 105 21.69 14.28 -3.62
N GLY A 106 22.20 13.37 -2.78
CA GLY A 106 21.76 13.18 -1.40
C GLY A 106 20.40 12.48 -1.27
N LYS A 107 19.85 11.89 -2.35
CA LYS A 107 18.51 11.29 -2.36
C LYS A 107 18.55 9.79 -2.07
N SER A 108 17.60 9.30 -1.28
CA SER A 108 17.45 7.89 -0.94
C SER A 108 16.18 7.29 -1.55
N TRP A 109 16.32 6.09 -2.13
CA TRP A 109 15.22 5.36 -2.78
C TRP A 109 14.70 4.20 -1.94
N LEU A 110 14.80 4.32 -0.61
CA LEU A 110 14.20 3.42 0.37
C LEU A 110 12.66 3.38 0.28
N GLY A 111 12.05 2.38 0.90
CA GLY A 111 10.61 2.18 0.94
C GLY A 111 9.86 3.33 1.61
N ARG A 112 8.83 3.87 0.96
CA ARG A 112 7.91 4.88 1.54
C ARG A 112 6.46 4.61 1.18
N GLY A 113 5.55 5.20 1.95
CA GLY A 113 4.12 5.17 1.65
C GLY A 113 3.44 3.85 2.02
N PHE A 114 2.19 3.70 1.57
CA PHE A 114 1.43 2.46 1.77
C PHE A 114 2.06 1.23 1.11
N PRO A 115 2.47 1.25 -0.18
CA PRO A 115 2.94 0.04 -0.85
C PRO A 115 4.46 -0.21 -0.68
N GLN A 116 5.15 0.55 0.19
CA GLN A 116 6.61 0.53 0.33
C GLN A 116 7.33 0.75 -1.02
N LEU A 117 7.12 1.91 -1.64
CA LEU A 117 7.75 2.29 -2.91
C LEU A 117 9.28 2.35 -2.78
N THR A 118 10.00 1.48 -3.48
CA THR A 118 11.47 1.39 -3.48
C THR A 118 12.05 1.59 -4.88
N HIS A 119 13.35 1.90 -4.96
CA HIS A 119 14.14 2.10 -6.19
C HIS A 119 13.81 3.35 -7.02
N LYS A 120 14.85 4.08 -7.45
CA LYS A 120 14.75 5.33 -8.25
C LYS A 120 13.83 5.22 -9.47
N ALA A 121 13.89 4.09 -10.18
CA ALA A 121 13.07 3.85 -11.36
C ALA A 121 11.56 3.85 -11.04
N ASN A 122 11.15 3.32 -9.89
CA ASN A 122 9.74 3.35 -9.49
C ASN A 122 9.34 4.75 -9.03
N TYR A 123 10.21 5.46 -8.28
CA TYR A 123 9.98 6.87 -7.95
C TYR A 123 9.78 7.75 -9.19
N GLN A 124 10.58 7.55 -10.25
CA GLN A 124 10.41 8.24 -11.53
C GLN A 124 9.09 7.91 -12.22
N LYS A 125 8.73 6.62 -12.27
CA LYS A 125 7.47 6.17 -12.89
C LYS A 125 6.25 6.75 -12.16
N LEU A 126 6.27 6.70 -10.82
CA LEU A 126 5.16 7.17 -10.00
C LEU A 126 5.13 8.70 -9.92
N SER A 127 6.28 9.39 -9.98
CA SER A 127 6.34 10.85 -10.10
C SER A 127 5.57 11.32 -11.34
N LYS A 128 5.79 10.67 -12.49
CA LYS A 128 5.03 10.96 -13.71
C LYS A 128 3.53 10.65 -13.57
N ALA A 129 3.19 9.55 -12.89
CA ALA A 129 1.79 9.11 -12.77
C ALA A 129 0.97 10.01 -11.84
N THR A 130 1.56 10.44 -10.71
CA THR A 130 0.89 11.31 -9.74
C THR A 130 0.99 12.80 -10.10
N GLY A 131 1.97 13.18 -10.94
CA GLY A 131 2.29 14.58 -11.21
C GLY A 131 3.04 15.28 -10.06
N VAL A 132 3.43 14.54 -9.02
CA VAL A 132 4.22 15.03 -7.88
C VAL A 132 5.67 14.64 -8.10
N ASP A 133 6.60 15.59 -7.98
CA ASP A 133 8.02 15.30 -8.20
C ASP A 133 8.67 14.51 -7.05
N LEU A 134 8.44 13.20 -7.06
CA LEU A 134 9.02 12.26 -6.09
C LEU A 134 10.52 12.03 -6.28
N VAL A 135 11.12 12.54 -7.37
CA VAL A 135 12.55 12.37 -7.64
C VAL A 135 13.32 13.53 -6.99
N ALA A 136 12.81 14.75 -7.16
CA ALA A 136 13.35 15.92 -6.47
C ALA A 136 13.09 15.87 -4.97
N ASP A 137 11.94 15.34 -4.54
CA ASP A 137 11.58 15.20 -3.13
C ASP A 137 10.94 13.82 -2.81
N PRO A 138 11.76 12.79 -2.54
CA PRO A 138 11.27 11.44 -2.24
C PRO A 138 10.38 11.36 -1.00
N ASP A 139 10.53 12.26 -0.03
CA ASP A 139 9.74 12.25 1.21
C ASP A 139 8.27 12.58 0.95
N ARG A 140 7.92 13.22 -0.17
CA ARG A 140 6.52 13.42 -0.60
C ARG A 140 5.74 12.11 -0.68
N ALA A 141 6.40 10.96 -0.89
CA ALA A 141 5.73 9.65 -0.87
C ALA A 141 5.17 9.25 0.50
N MET A 142 5.53 9.97 1.57
CA MET A 142 4.98 9.83 2.92
C MET A 142 3.76 10.71 3.18
N ASP A 143 3.50 11.72 2.33
CA ASP A 143 2.32 12.55 2.46
C ASP A 143 1.07 11.72 2.15
N LEU A 144 0.08 11.76 3.05
CA LEU A 144 -1.10 10.89 2.93
C LEU A 144 -1.80 10.98 1.55
N PRO A 145 -2.09 12.16 0.97
CA PRO A 145 -2.70 12.23 -0.35
C PRO A 145 -1.83 11.61 -1.46
N VAL A 146 -0.53 11.89 -1.44
CA VAL A 146 0.41 11.39 -2.45
C VAL A 146 0.60 9.87 -2.31
N ALA A 147 0.67 9.35 -1.09
CA ALA A 147 0.77 7.92 -0.83
C ALA A 147 -0.48 7.16 -1.31
N ILE A 148 -1.66 7.77 -1.18
CA ILE A 148 -2.92 7.24 -1.74
C ILE A 148 -2.84 7.20 -3.27
N ASP A 149 -2.45 8.30 -3.91
CA ASP A 149 -2.32 8.37 -5.37
C ASP A 149 -1.32 7.32 -5.89
N ILE A 150 -0.16 7.19 -5.24
CA ILE A 150 0.86 6.17 -5.55
C ILE A 150 0.24 4.77 -5.47
N MET A 151 -0.48 4.46 -4.40
CA MET A 151 -1.08 3.14 -4.20
C MET A 151 -2.16 2.84 -5.24
N PHE A 152 -3.11 3.77 -5.45
CA PHE A 152 -4.21 3.59 -6.40
C PHE A 152 -3.69 3.47 -7.83
N LEU A 153 -2.92 4.45 -8.31
CA LEU A 153 -2.40 4.44 -9.67
C LEU A 153 -1.46 3.25 -9.90
N GLY A 154 -0.62 2.95 -8.91
CA GLY A 154 0.30 1.82 -9.01
C GLY A 154 -0.40 0.47 -9.12
N MET A 155 -1.45 0.24 -8.33
CA MET A 155 -2.20 -1.02 -8.37
C MET A 155 -3.16 -1.12 -9.56
N ILE A 156 -3.74 -0.01 -10.01
CA ILE A 156 -4.66 0.03 -11.16
C ILE A 156 -3.91 -0.13 -12.49
N GLN A 157 -2.75 0.52 -12.62
CA GLN A 157 -1.99 0.56 -13.87
C GLN A 157 -0.82 -0.43 -13.90
N GLY A 158 -0.54 -1.13 -12.79
CA GLY A 158 0.55 -2.11 -12.70
C GLY A 158 1.94 -1.47 -12.67
N LEU A 159 2.08 -0.33 -11.99
CA LEU A 159 3.32 0.46 -12.03
C LEU A 159 4.42 -0.11 -11.12
N PHE A 160 4.09 -1.04 -10.21
CA PHE A 160 5.07 -1.70 -9.34
C PHE A 160 5.74 -2.88 -10.03
N THR A 161 5.02 -3.99 -10.21
CA THR A 161 5.57 -5.25 -10.77
C THR A 161 5.18 -5.48 -12.24
N GLY A 162 4.27 -4.67 -12.78
CA GLY A 162 3.61 -4.92 -14.06
C GLY A 162 2.23 -5.57 -13.93
N ALA A 163 1.97 -6.30 -12.84
CA ALA A 163 0.67 -6.89 -12.58
C ALA A 163 -0.31 -5.84 -12.02
N LYS A 164 -1.57 -5.87 -12.45
CA LYS A 164 -2.59 -4.88 -12.06
C LYS A 164 -3.86 -5.53 -11.52
N LEU A 165 -4.66 -4.76 -10.79
CA LEU A 165 -5.92 -5.22 -10.19
C LEU A 165 -6.85 -5.94 -11.18
N GLY A 166 -6.97 -5.42 -12.40
CA GLY A 166 -7.81 -6.00 -13.45
C GLY A 166 -7.37 -7.38 -13.96
N ASP A 167 -6.11 -7.77 -13.73
CA ASP A 167 -5.61 -9.09 -14.13
C ASP A 167 -6.19 -10.21 -13.24
N PHE A 168 -6.54 -9.86 -11.99
CA PHE A 168 -7.00 -10.77 -10.93
C PHE A 168 -8.48 -10.64 -10.60
N PHE A 169 -9.04 -9.43 -10.75
CA PHE A 169 -10.43 -9.13 -10.43
C PHE A 169 -11.12 -8.48 -11.63
N ASN A 170 -11.96 -9.24 -12.32
CA ASN A 170 -12.72 -8.75 -13.47
C ASN A 170 -14.04 -9.54 -13.59
N GLY A 171 -14.71 -9.46 -14.74
CA GLY A 171 -16.00 -10.13 -14.96
C GLY A 171 -15.96 -11.66 -14.85
N THR A 172 -14.79 -12.28 -15.03
CA THR A 172 -14.61 -13.75 -14.99
C THR A 172 -13.62 -14.22 -13.93
N LYS A 173 -12.83 -13.31 -13.35
CA LYS A 173 -11.81 -13.63 -12.34
C LYS A 173 -12.10 -13.00 -10.98
N ASN A 174 -11.79 -13.75 -9.93
CA ASN A 174 -11.84 -13.31 -8.54
C ASN A 174 -10.68 -13.93 -7.74
N ASP A 175 -9.45 -13.62 -8.13
CA ASP A 175 -8.24 -14.27 -7.63
C ASP A 175 -7.57 -13.47 -6.51
N TRP A 176 -8.04 -13.70 -5.28
CA TRP A 176 -7.53 -13.03 -4.09
C TRP A 176 -6.08 -13.40 -3.74
N VAL A 177 -5.65 -14.62 -4.08
CA VAL A 177 -4.33 -15.11 -3.68
C VAL A 177 -3.27 -14.54 -4.62
N ASN A 178 -3.46 -14.68 -5.93
CA ASN A 178 -2.47 -14.18 -6.89
C ASN A 178 -2.45 -12.65 -7.00
N GLY A 179 -3.45 -11.93 -6.47
CA GLY A 179 -3.42 -10.47 -6.35
C GLY A 179 -2.18 -9.93 -5.63
N ARG A 180 -1.50 -10.74 -4.78
CA ARG A 180 -0.24 -10.34 -4.12
C ARG A 180 0.83 -9.90 -5.13
N ARG A 181 0.77 -10.46 -6.34
CA ARG A 181 1.66 -10.17 -7.47
C ARG A 181 1.68 -8.70 -7.89
N ILE A 182 0.64 -7.92 -7.55
CA ILE A 182 0.56 -6.49 -7.84
C ILE A 182 1.66 -5.71 -7.11
N ILE A 183 2.00 -6.13 -5.88
CA ILE A 183 2.92 -5.41 -4.99
C ILE A 183 4.27 -6.14 -4.88
N ASN A 184 4.25 -7.46 -4.74
CA ASN A 184 5.45 -8.26 -4.54
C ASN A 184 5.27 -9.66 -5.16
N GLY A 185 6.05 -10.68 -4.80
CA GLY A 185 5.85 -12.07 -5.20
C GLY A 185 4.56 -12.69 -4.63
N VAL A 186 4.61 -13.95 -4.21
CA VAL A 186 3.46 -14.65 -3.59
C VAL A 186 3.66 -14.92 -2.10
N GLU A 187 4.69 -14.33 -1.51
CA GLU A 187 4.92 -14.43 -0.08
C GLU A 187 3.73 -13.85 0.70
N SER A 188 3.26 -14.62 1.69
CA SER A 188 2.09 -14.28 2.51
C SER A 188 0.79 -14.00 1.73
N ALA A 189 0.70 -14.45 0.46
CA ALA A 189 -0.44 -14.23 -0.40
C ALA A 189 -1.77 -14.65 0.23
N GLU A 190 -1.82 -15.81 0.88
CA GLU A 190 -3.02 -16.30 1.57
C GLU A 190 -3.47 -15.40 2.72
N LYS A 191 -2.51 -14.83 3.47
CA LYS A 191 -2.83 -13.90 4.57
C LYS A 191 -3.43 -12.61 4.03
N VAL A 192 -2.81 -12.03 3.00
CA VAL A 192 -3.30 -10.81 2.34
C VAL A 192 -4.66 -11.06 1.70
N ALA A 193 -4.86 -12.23 1.08
CA ALA A 193 -6.14 -12.65 0.52
C ALA A 193 -7.24 -12.74 1.60
N GLY A 194 -6.92 -13.30 2.77
CA GLY A 194 -7.83 -13.35 3.91
C GLY A 194 -8.26 -11.96 4.37
N ILE A 195 -7.30 -11.05 4.55
CA ILE A 195 -7.55 -9.65 4.92
C ILE A 195 -8.41 -8.95 3.88
N ALA A 196 -8.11 -9.13 2.58
CA ALA A 196 -8.89 -8.55 1.49
C ALA A 196 -10.33 -9.06 1.46
N LYS A 197 -10.56 -10.35 1.71
CA LYS A 197 -11.91 -10.92 1.81
C LYS A 197 -12.68 -10.34 3.00
N THR A 198 -12.02 -10.09 4.13
CA THR A 198 -12.64 -9.40 5.28
C THR A 198 -13.08 -7.99 4.93
N PHE A 199 -12.20 -7.18 4.31
CA PHE A 199 -12.58 -5.85 3.84
C PHE A 199 -13.71 -5.89 2.80
N TYR A 200 -13.66 -6.83 1.85
CA TYR A 200 -14.69 -6.98 0.83
C TYR A 200 -16.06 -7.29 1.42
N ALA A 201 -16.13 -8.20 2.41
CA ALA A 201 -17.37 -8.50 3.11
C ALA A 201 -17.92 -7.26 3.83
N ALA A 202 -17.06 -6.51 4.54
CA ALA A 202 -17.44 -5.29 5.24
C ALA A 202 -17.96 -4.20 4.29
N LEU A 203 -17.26 -3.98 3.16
CA LEU A 203 -17.69 -3.03 2.12
C LEU A 203 -19.10 -3.40 1.60
N LYS A 204 -19.32 -4.69 1.29
CA LYS A 204 -20.61 -5.17 0.79
C LYS A 204 -21.76 -4.98 1.77
N ASN A 205 -21.51 -5.22 3.05
CA ASN A 205 -22.55 -5.14 4.08
C ASN A 205 -22.89 -3.70 4.47
N ALA A 206 -21.99 -2.76 4.23
CA ALA A 206 -22.16 -1.34 4.56
C ALA A 206 -22.69 -0.48 3.40
N ALA A 207 -23.02 -1.09 2.26
CA ALA A 207 -23.43 -0.46 1.01
C ALA A 207 -24.92 -0.17 0.86
#